data_AF-A0A2G2LTY3-F1
#
_entry.id   AF-A0A2G2LTY3-F1
#
_cell.length_a   1.000
_cell.length_b   1.000
_cell.length_c   1.000
_cell.angle_alpha   90.00
_cell.angle_beta   90.00
_cell.angle_gamma   90.00
#
_symmetry.space_group_name_H-M   'P 1'
#
loop_
_entity.id
_entity.type
_entity.pdbx_description
1 polymer ?
#
loop_
_entity_poly.entity_id
_entity_poly.type
_entity_poly.pdbx_seq_one_letter_code
_entity_poly.pdbx_strand_id
1 'polypeptide(L)'
;MPRVIAKPDNLDALNTKYEQAELMHPVFLNSVPKCGTHLIKNIFRMFTPVEQQFQKAFIQFPNLRECRNAFEKESPQLSWGHLLFADTSAMILKDVRHIVLVRDPYDWVLARARFFLSDNFQANLEHLKGGSVHIEDYLNMMIFGIYDKVPTMQEIFLNNAVAWLGTSAHLVRYEDIILHLKNMDTPAAKEYFSTLLGYAGISLPENWIERIETGADRSQSSTSRENLNYKSKIDIPAELSEMQKKLVDYAAPGLRGLLGYS
;
A
#
# COMPACT_ATOMS: atom_id res chain seq x y z
N MET A 1 -4.95 -10.24 17.93
CA MET A 1 -4.54 -9.46 16.74
C MET A 1 -4.02 -10.41 15.68
N PRO A 2 -4.28 -10.16 14.39
CA PRO A 2 -3.71 -10.98 13.32
C PRO A 2 -2.17 -10.89 13.33
N ARG A 3 -1.50 -12.01 13.07
CA ARG A 3 -0.03 -12.07 12.95
C ARG A 3 0.34 -12.17 11.47
N VAL A 4 1.24 -11.29 11.03
CA VAL A 4 1.80 -11.32 9.67
C VAL A 4 3.23 -11.85 9.73
N ILE A 5 3.51 -12.93 9.00
CA ILE A 5 4.85 -13.51 8.87
C ILE A 5 5.47 -12.98 7.57
N ALA A 6 6.54 -12.19 7.72
CA ALA A 6 7.23 -11.54 6.63
C ALA A 6 8.72 -11.89 6.64
N LYS A 7 9.30 -12.19 5.47
CA LYS A 7 10.75 -12.27 5.29
C LYS A 7 11.35 -10.86 5.41
N PRO A 8 12.48 -10.68 6.12
CA PRO A 8 13.18 -9.40 6.14
C PRO A 8 13.75 -9.06 4.75
N ASP A 9 13.75 -7.77 4.40
CA ASP A 9 14.43 -7.23 3.22
C ASP A 9 15.87 -6.81 3.54
N ASN A 10 16.69 -6.53 2.51
CA ASN A 10 18.07 -6.04 2.68
C ASN A 10 18.27 -4.60 2.17
N LEU A 11 17.17 -3.84 2.05
CA LEU A 11 17.19 -2.54 1.40
C LEU A 11 18.01 -1.50 2.15
N ASP A 12 18.13 -1.56 3.49
CA ASP A 12 18.99 -0.63 4.23
C ASP A 12 20.46 -0.76 3.81
N ALA A 13 20.93 -1.99 3.57
CA ALA A 13 22.29 -2.25 3.11
C ALA A 13 22.50 -1.87 1.62
N LEU A 14 21.42 -1.87 0.83
CA LEU A 14 21.47 -1.41 -0.57
C LEU A 14 21.40 0.12 -0.66
N ASN A 15 20.66 0.76 0.25
CA ASN A 15 20.50 2.21 0.32
C ASN A 15 21.85 2.93 0.51
N THR A 16 22.76 2.38 1.31
CA THR A 16 24.08 2.98 1.60
C THR A 16 25.00 3.07 0.38
N LYS A 17 24.65 2.40 -0.74
CA LYS A 17 25.37 2.52 -2.01
C LYS A 17 25.06 3.80 -2.76
N TYR A 18 24.03 4.53 -2.33
CA TYR A 18 23.52 5.70 -3.00
C TYR A 18 23.74 6.95 -2.15
N GLU A 19 24.08 8.07 -2.81
CA GLU A 19 24.06 9.37 -2.15
C GLU A 19 22.62 9.72 -1.75
N GLN A 20 22.42 10.12 -0.49
CA GLN A 20 21.09 10.44 0.02
C GLN A 20 20.99 11.94 0.30
N ALA A 21 19.80 12.50 0.07
CA ALA A 21 19.45 13.84 0.49
C ALA A 21 18.51 13.74 1.68
N GLU A 22 18.77 14.55 2.72
CA GLU A 22 17.92 14.55 3.91
C GLU A 22 16.51 15.06 3.59
N LEU A 23 15.52 14.46 4.25
CA LEU A 23 14.15 14.95 4.24
C LEU A 23 14.06 16.25 5.04
N MET A 24 13.46 17.27 4.43
CA MET A 24 13.18 18.55 5.08
C MET A 24 11.78 18.61 5.72
N HIS A 25 10.93 17.65 5.41
CA HIS A 25 9.58 17.51 5.95
C HIS A 25 9.27 16.05 6.22
N PRO A 26 8.48 15.73 7.25
CA PRO A 26 8.00 14.37 7.45
C PRO A 26 7.16 13.94 6.23
N VAL A 27 7.39 12.70 5.78
CA VAL A 27 6.71 12.10 4.63
C VAL A 27 5.96 10.89 5.14
N PHE A 28 4.67 10.81 4.83
CA PHE A 28 3.84 9.67 5.20
C PHE A 28 3.24 9.00 3.97
N LEU A 29 3.68 7.77 3.74
CA LEU A 29 3.16 6.85 2.72
C LEU A 29 1.97 6.08 3.30
N ASN A 30 0.80 6.71 3.23
CA ASN A 30 -0.44 6.05 3.58
C ASN A 30 -0.97 5.23 2.41
N SER A 31 -1.76 4.21 2.71
CA SER A 31 -2.33 3.36 1.67
C SER A 31 -3.55 2.62 2.17
N VAL A 32 -4.46 2.33 1.26
CA VAL A 32 -5.46 1.28 1.51
C VAL A 32 -4.71 -0.06 1.66
N PRO A 33 -4.98 -0.86 2.70
CA PRO A 33 -4.37 -2.19 2.87
C PRO A 33 -4.41 -2.99 1.57
N LYS A 34 -3.29 -3.60 1.19
CA LYS A 34 -3.13 -4.39 -0.06
C LYS A 34 -3.07 -3.58 -1.37
N CYS A 35 -2.96 -2.26 -1.33
CA CYS A 35 -2.74 -1.43 -2.53
C CYS A 35 -1.26 -1.28 -2.94
N GLY A 36 -0.33 -2.04 -2.35
CA GLY A 36 1.08 -2.00 -2.74
C GLY A 36 1.96 -1.12 -1.85
N THR A 37 1.64 -0.98 -0.57
CA THR A 37 2.41 -0.19 0.41
C THR A 37 3.89 -0.56 0.44
N HIS A 38 4.22 -1.85 0.37
CA HIS A 38 5.62 -2.29 0.32
C HIS A 38 6.34 -1.81 -0.94
N LEU A 39 5.67 -1.73 -2.08
CA LEU A 39 6.27 -1.24 -3.33
C LEU A 39 6.66 0.23 -3.18
N ILE A 40 5.69 1.10 -2.84
CA ILE A 40 5.97 2.53 -2.71
C ILE A 40 6.94 2.81 -1.55
N LYS A 41 6.81 2.10 -0.43
CA LYS A 41 7.75 2.18 0.70
C LYS A 41 9.17 1.88 0.24
N ASN A 42 9.38 0.74 -0.41
CA ASN A 42 10.71 0.29 -0.80
C ASN A 42 11.34 1.21 -1.85
N ILE A 43 10.55 1.73 -2.81
CA ILE A 43 10.99 2.75 -3.75
C ILE A 43 11.48 3.99 -2.99
N PHE A 44 10.65 4.59 -2.12
CA PHE A 44 11.01 5.80 -1.38
C PHE A 44 12.21 5.59 -0.45
N ARG A 45 12.33 4.40 0.15
CA ARG A 45 13.50 4.03 0.94
C ARG A 45 14.80 4.14 0.16
N MET A 46 14.83 4.02 -1.17
CA MET A 46 16.07 4.17 -1.96
C MET A 46 16.47 5.65 -2.19
N PHE A 47 15.60 6.59 -1.83
CA PHE A 47 15.83 8.03 -1.94
C PHE A 47 15.86 8.75 -0.59
N THR A 48 15.79 8.01 0.52
CA THR A 48 15.78 8.57 1.87
C THR A 48 16.90 7.94 2.71
N PRO A 49 17.69 8.74 3.46
CA PRO A 49 18.69 8.20 4.38
C PRO A 49 18.09 7.19 5.37
N VAL A 50 18.82 6.12 5.69
CA VAL A 50 18.32 5.01 6.55
C VAL A 50 17.89 5.52 7.93
N GLU A 51 18.62 6.48 8.48
CA GLU A 51 18.36 7.13 9.77
C GLU A 51 17.05 7.94 9.80
N GLN A 52 16.55 8.37 8.64
CA GLN A 52 15.26 9.04 8.51
C GLN A 52 14.12 8.08 8.15
N GLN A 53 14.34 6.76 8.12
CA GLN A 53 13.28 5.79 7.87
C GLN A 53 12.65 5.33 9.19
N PHE A 54 11.33 5.46 9.32
CA PHE A 54 10.61 5.04 10.52
C PHE A 54 10.42 3.52 10.57
N GLN A 55 11.29 2.82 11.30
CA GLN A 55 11.32 1.35 11.31
C GLN A 55 10.41 0.68 12.36
N LYS A 56 9.78 1.44 13.27
CA LYS A 56 9.12 0.84 14.45
C LYS A 56 7.88 0.02 14.09
N ALA A 57 7.03 0.52 13.20
CA ALA A 57 5.77 -0.11 12.87
C ALA A 57 5.16 0.42 11.56
N PHE A 58 4.23 -0.35 11.00
CA PHE A 58 3.20 0.21 10.14
C PHE A 58 2.24 1.04 10.98
N ILE A 59 2.12 2.34 10.67
CA ILE A 59 1.29 3.25 11.45
C ILE A 59 -0.18 3.03 11.10
N GLN A 60 -1.00 2.86 12.14
CA GLN A 60 -2.44 2.66 12.10
C GLN A 60 -3.06 3.43 13.25
N PHE A 61 -4.38 3.60 13.26
CA PHE A 61 -5.04 4.33 14.34
C PHE A 61 -4.73 3.76 15.74
N PRO A 62 -4.75 2.43 15.97
CA PRO A 62 -4.51 1.86 17.30
C PRO A 62 -3.10 2.10 17.87
N ASN A 63 -2.09 2.34 17.03
CA ASN A 63 -0.71 2.59 17.45
C ASN A 63 -0.24 4.03 17.15
N LEU A 64 -1.16 4.92 16.76
CA LEU A 64 -0.85 6.28 16.33
C LEU A 64 -0.20 7.09 17.46
N ARG A 65 -0.65 6.88 18.69
CA ARG A 65 -0.13 7.59 19.87
C ARG A 65 1.35 7.28 20.09
N GLU A 66 1.73 6.01 19.98
CA GLU A 66 3.10 5.53 20.15
C GLU A 66 4.00 5.90 18.96
N CYS A 67 3.41 6.12 17.78
CA CYS A 67 4.13 6.45 16.54
C CYS A 67 4.16 7.95 16.22
N ARG A 68 3.68 8.83 17.11
CA ARG A 68 3.54 10.27 16.83
C ARG A 68 4.86 10.93 16.40
N ASN A 69 5.99 10.44 16.91
CA ASN A 69 7.31 10.96 16.59
C ASN A 69 7.69 10.81 15.11
N ALA A 70 7.00 9.94 14.35
CA ALA A 70 7.18 9.78 12.91
C ALA A 70 6.76 11.01 12.08
N PHE A 71 6.06 11.97 12.71
CA PHE A 71 5.45 13.12 12.06
C PHE A 71 6.01 14.47 12.56
N GLU A 72 7.09 14.45 13.35
CA GLU A 72 7.70 15.65 13.90
C GLU A 72 8.48 16.41 12.82
N LYS A 73 8.41 17.75 12.85
CA LYS A 73 9.09 18.60 11.85
C LYS A 73 10.58 18.73 12.16
N GLU A 74 10.91 18.68 13.43
CA GLU A 74 12.26 18.83 13.98
C GLU A 74 13.10 17.57 13.74
N SER A 75 12.44 16.43 13.46
CA SER A 75 13.08 15.17 13.06
C SER A 75 12.28 14.52 11.93
N PRO A 76 12.39 15.04 10.68
CA PRO A 76 11.66 14.51 9.54
C PRO A 76 11.95 13.04 9.31
N GLN A 77 10.90 12.23 9.17
CA GLN A 77 11.01 10.81 8.84
C GLN A 77 10.15 10.43 7.64
N LEU A 78 10.63 9.46 6.87
CA LEU A 78 9.82 8.65 5.95
C LEU A 78 9.11 7.58 6.76
N SER A 79 7.78 7.65 6.82
CA SER A 79 6.93 6.70 7.52
C SER A 79 5.86 6.12 6.60
N TRP A 80 5.25 5.01 7.00
CA TRP A 80 4.28 4.29 6.18
C TRP A 80 3.21 3.60 7.02
N GLY A 81 2.04 3.39 6.43
CA GLY A 81 0.92 2.86 7.18
C GLY A 81 -0.37 2.65 6.43
N HIS A 82 -1.39 2.36 7.23
CA HIS A 82 -2.80 2.23 6.84
C HIS A 82 -3.64 3.08 7.80
N LEU A 83 -3.30 4.36 7.90
CA LEU A 83 -3.94 5.27 8.85
C LEU A 83 -5.28 5.71 8.27
N LEU A 84 -6.36 5.39 8.99
CA LEU A 84 -7.69 5.86 8.64
C LEU A 84 -7.84 7.36 8.86
N PHE A 85 -8.76 7.97 8.12
CA PHE A 85 -9.21 9.34 8.36
C PHE A 85 -9.98 9.41 9.68
N ALA A 86 -9.51 10.29 10.55
CA ALA A 86 -10.11 10.61 11.84
C ALA A 86 -9.62 12.01 12.24
N ASP A 87 -10.26 12.61 13.23
CA ASP A 87 -9.86 13.88 13.82
C ASP A 87 -8.37 13.93 14.18
N THR A 88 -7.90 12.92 14.92
CA THR A 88 -6.52 12.82 15.40
C THR A 88 -5.55 12.59 14.25
N SER A 89 -5.94 11.75 13.27
CA SER A 89 -5.14 11.52 12.06
C SER A 89 -4.96 12.83 11.26
N ALA A 90 -6.05 13.57 11.03
CA ALA A 90 -6.03 14.83 10.29
C ALA A 90 -5.23 15.92 11.03
N MET A 91 -5.33 15.99 12.35
CA MET A 91 -4.54 16.91 13.18
C MET A 91 -3.04 16.62 13.10
N ILE A 92 -2.64 15.35 13.19
CA ILE A 92 -1.23 14.95 13.17
C ILE A 92 -0.62 15.13 11.77
N LEU A 93 -1.38 14.83 10.71
CA LEU A 93 -0.88 14.91 9.33
C LEU A 93 -0.94 16.32 8.71
N LYS A 94 -1.42 17.33 9.44
CA LYS A 94 -1.64 18.70 8.92
C LYS A 94 -0.44 19.27 8.16
N ASP A 95 0.77 19.04 8.66
CA ASP A 95 2.01 19.57 8.08
C ASP A 95 2.94 18.47 7.54
N VAL A 96 2.39 17.29 7.23
CA VAL A 96 3.11 16.13 6.72
C VAL A 96 2.90 16.05 5.21
N ARG A 97 3.94 15.67 4.45
CA ARG A 97 3.80 15.31 3.04
C ARG A 97 3.09 13.96 2.94
N HIS A 98 1.77 14.02 2.80
CA HIS A 98 0.90 12.86 2.90
C HIS A 98 0.53 12.32 1.51
N ILE A 99 0.95 11.10 1.23
CA ILE A 99 0.59 10.35 0.01
C ILE A 99 -0.42 9.25 0.39
N VAL A 100 -1.43 9.06 -0.44
CA VAL A 100 -2.44 7.99 -0.29
C VAL A 100 -2.41 7.09 -1.52
N LEU A 101 -1.92 5.87 -1.34
CA LEU A 101 -1.89 4.85 -2.39
C LEU A 101 -3.18 4.04 -2.43
N VAL A 102 -3.78 3.98 -3.61
CA VAL A 102 -4.94 3.15 -3.94
C VAL A 102 -4.63 2.16 -5.07
N ARG A 103 -5.52 1.20 -5.27
CA ARG A 103 -5.47 0.19 -6.33
C ARG A 103 -6.88 0.06 -6.90
N ASP A 104 -7.02 -0.37 -8.16
CA ASP A 104 -8.34 -0.62 -8.74
C ASP A 104 -9.12 -1.57 -7.80
N PRO A 105 -10.31 -1.18 -7.31
CA PRO A 105 -11.16 -2.01 -6.46
C PRO A 105 -11.34 -3.45 -6.94
N TYR A 106 -11.42 -3.69 -8.26
CA TYR A 106 -11.52 -5.05 -8.80
C TYR A 106 -10.28 -5.89 -8.48
N ASP A 107 -9.12 -5.31 -8.73
CA ASP A 107 -7.82 -5.91 -8.52
C ASP A 107 -7.48 -6.05 -7.02
N TRP A 108 -7.98 -5.11 -6.22
CA TRP A 108 -7.85 -5.11 -4.78
C TRP A 108 -8.56 -6.32 -4.13
N VAL A 109 -9.75 -6.69 -4.61
CA VAL A 109 -10.48 -7.90 -4.12
C VAL A 109 -9.59 -9.13 -4.26
N LEU A 110 -8.95 -9.31 -5.42
CA LEU A 110 -8.04 -10.42 -5.69
C LEU A 110 -6.77 -10.34 -4.82
N ALA A 111 -6.23 -9.15 -4.60
CA ALA A 111 -5.05 -8.93 -3.76
C ALA A 111 -5.32 -9.25 -2.28
N ARG A 112 -6.51 -8.89 -1.80
CA ARG A 112 -6.99 -9.21 -0.46
C ARG A 112 -7.22 -10.70 -0.31
N ALA A 113 -7.88 -11.34 -1.28
CA ALA A 113 -8.13 -12.78 -1.28
C ALA A 113 -6.83 -13.59 -1.17
N ARG A 114 -5.85 -13.30 -2.03
CA ARG A 114 -4.52 -13.95 -2.01
C ARG A 114 -3.85 -13.82 -0.65
N PHE A 115 -3.90 -12.63 -0.05
CA PHE A 115 -3.31 -12.41 1.25
C PHE A 115 -4.01 -13.18 2.37
N PHE A 116 -5.35 -13.18 2.39
CA PHE A 116 -6.10 -13.88 3.43
C PHE A 116 -5.99 -15.40 3.32
N LEU A 117 -5.77 -15.94 2.12
CA LEU A 117 -5.52 -17.38 1.92
C LEU A 117 -4.08 -17.80 2.18
N SER A 118 -3.14 -16.85 2.25
CA SER A 118 -1.73 -17.16 2.50
C SER A 118 -1.48 -17.62 3.94
N ASP A 119 -0.46 -18.45 4.12
CA ASP A 119 0.05 -18.83 5.46
C ASP A 119 0.71 -17.65 6.18
N ASN A 120 1.12 -16.63 5.41
CA ASN A 120 1.71 -15.41 5.93
C ASN A 120 0.73 -14.60 6.78
N PHE A 121 -0.59 -14.79 6.62
CA PHE A 121 -1.61 -14.05 7.37
C PHE A 121 -2.33 -14.95 8.36
N GLN A 122 -1.97 -14.91 9.64
CA GLN A 122 -2.64 -15.70 10.67
C GLN A 122 -3.70 -14.86 11.37
N ALA A 123 -4.96 -15.13 11.04
CA ALA A 123 -6.14 -14.56 11.69
C ALA A 123 -7.09 -15.71 12.08
N ASN A 124 -8.13 -15.43 12.86
CA ASN A 124 -9.19 -16.40 13.20
C ASN A 124 -10.07 -16.79 11.98
N LEU A 125 -9.44 -17.03 10.83
CA LEU A 125 -9.96 -17.33 9.50
C LEU A 125 -9.36 -18.62 8.91
N GLU A 126 -8.59 -19.39 9.68
CA GLU A 126 -7.97 -20.65 9.21
C GLU A 126 -9.01 -21.65 8.65
N HIS A 127 -10.22 -21.66 9.19
CA HIS A 127 -11.35 -22.47 8.69
C HIS A 127 -11.76 -22.16 7.24
N LEU A 128 -11.32 -21.01 6.68
CA LEU A 128 -11.57 -20.65 5.29
C LEU A 128 -10.43 -21.06 4.35
N LYS A 129 -9.25 -21.40 4.88
CA LYS A 129 -8.03 -21.65 4.08
C LYS A 129 -7.92 -23.07 3.54
N GLY A 130 -8.90 -23.94 3.76
CA GLY A 130 -8.87 -25.36 3.39
C GLY A 130 -9.71 -25.74 2.17
N GLY A 131 -10.19 -24.77 1.37
CA GLY A 131 -11.16 -25.04 0.30
C GLY A 131 -12.57 -25.35 0.82
N SER A 132 -12.87 -24.93 2.06
CA SER A 132 -14.17 -25.13 2.71
C SER A 132 -15.30 -24.28 2.11
N VAL A 133 -14.97 -23.36 1.20
CA VAL A 133 -15.90 -22.50 0.48
C VAL A 133 -15.46 -22.40 -0.98
N HIS A 134 -16.40 -22.16 -1.89
CA HIS A 134 -16.09 -21.88 -3.28
C HIS A 134 -15.32 -20.56 -3.40
N ILE A 135 -14.49 -20.43 -4.45
CA ILE A 135 -13.68 -19.22 -4.65
C ILE A 135 -14.58 -18.00 -4.85
N GLU A 136 -15.73 -18.16 -5.49
CA GLU A 136 -16.72 -17.11 -5.69
C GLU A 136 -17.27 -16.57 -4.37
N ASP A 137 -17.62 -17.46 -3.43
CA ASP A 137 -18.07 -17.09 -2.08
C ASP A 137 -16.96 -16.34 -1.34
N TYR A 138 -15.72 -16.79 -1.48
CA TYR A 138 -14.57 -16.16 -0.85
C TYR A 138 -14.30 -14.75 -1.41
N LEU A 139 -14.42 -14.56 -2.73
CA LEU A 139 -14.31 -13.24 -3.36
C LEU A 139 -15.45 -12.33 -2.90
N ASN A 140 -16.66 -12.84 -2.74
CA ASN A 140 -17.78 -12.08 -2.18
C ASN A 140 -17.50 -11.67 -0.71
N MET A 141 -16.88 -12.52 0.10
CA MET A 141 -16.43 -12.15 1.44
C MET A 141 -15.36 -11.05 1.43
N MET A 142 -14.54 -10.94 0.38
CA MET A 142 -13.57 -9.84 0.26
C MET A 142 -14.24 -8.51 -0.09
N ILE A 143 -15.38 -8.55 -0.80
CA ILE A 143 -16.21 -7.40 -1.17
C ILE A 143 -17.06 -6.95 0.03
N PHE A 144 -17.87 -7.85 0.57
CA PHE A 144 -18.87 -7.57 1.62
C PHE A 144 -18.34 -7.78 3.05
N GLY A 145 -17.07 -8.09 3.21
CA GLY A 145 -16.48 -8.40 4.51
C GLY A 145 -16.87 -9.78 5.04
N ILE A 146 -16.39 -10.07 6.23
CA ILE A 146 -16.75 -11.28 6.99
C ILE A 146 -17.41 -10.79 8.26
N TYR A 147 -18.66 -11.21 8.46
CA TYR A 147 -19.49 -10.77 9.58
C TYR A 147 -18.72 -10.83 10.90
N ASP A 148 -18.72 -9.70 11.62
CA ASP A 148 -18.07 -9.49 12.93
C ASP A 148 -16.56 -9.79 12.98
N LYS A 149 -15.89 -9.85 11.83
CA LYS A 149 -14.46 -10.20 11.77
C LYS A 149 -13.66 -9.26 10.87
N VAL A 150 -14.23 -8.88 9.74
CA VAL A 150 -13.48 -8.25 8.66
C VAL A 150 -14.37 -7.19 8.00
N PRO A 151 -13.93 -5.93 7.95
CA PRO A 151 -14.74 -4.86 7.37
C PRO A 151 -14.93 -5.05 5.87
N THR A 152 -16.02 -4.45 5.39
CA THR A 152 -16.36 -4.39 3.97
C THR A 152 -15.30 -3.65 3.18
N MET A 153 -15.23 -3.88 1.87
CA MET A 153 -14.39 -3.06 0.98
C MET A 153 -14.76 -1.58 1.07
N GLN A 154 -16.05 -1.27 1.12
CA GLN A 154 -16.55 0.10 1.18
C GLN A 154 -16.01 0.83 2.42
N GLU A 155 -16.10 0.24 3.61
CA GLU A 155 -15.59 0.84 4.86
C GLU A 155 -14.08 1.06 4.81
N ILE A 156 -13.33 0.12 4.23
CA ILE A 156 -11.88 0.23 4.11
C ILE A 156 -11.51 1.37 3.18
N PHE A 157 -12.05 1.40 1.95
CA PHE A 157 -11.74 2.46 1.00
C PHE A 157 -12.25 3.82 1.49
N LEU A 158 -13.41 3.87 2.12
CA LEU A 158 -13.97 5.08 2.72
C LEU A 158 -12.95 5.72 3.67
N ASN A 159 -12.52 4.94 4.67
CA ASN A 159 -11.70 5.44 5.76
C ASN A 159 -10.22 5.56 5.40
N ASN A 160 -9.68 4.74 4.52
CA ASN A 160 -8.25 4.74 4.17
C ASN A 160 -7.91 5.52 2.88
N ALA A 161 -8.89 5.93 2.08
CA ALA A 161 -8.64 6.73 0.88
C ALA A 161 -9.67 7.82 0.62
N VAL A 162 -10.95 7.49 0.49
CA VAL A 162 -11.97 8.43 0.00
C VAL A 162 -12.11 9.64 0.92
N ALA A 163 -12.11 9.43 2.24
CA ALA A 163 -12.19 10.52 3.21
C ALA A 163 -10.95 11.45 3.21
N TRP A 164 -9.83 11.03 2.61
CA TRP A 164 -8.65 11.86 2.40
C TRP A 164 -8.71 12.69 1.11
N LEU A 165 -9.62 12.40 0.18
CA LEU A 165 -9.74 13.15 -1.07
C LEU A 165 -10.18 14.59 -0.80
N GLY A 166 -9.63 15.53 -1.58
CA GLY A 166 -9.88 16.97 -1.41
C GLY A 166 -9.16 17.60 -0.21
N THR A 167 -8.33 16.84 0.52
CA THR A 167 -7.44 17.35 1.58
C THR A 167 -6.04 17.65 1.02
N SER A 168 -5.05 17.85 1.89
CA SER A 168 -3.63 17.91 1.53
C SER A 168 -3.00 16.55 1.18
N ALA A 169 -3.80 15.49 1.02
CA ALA A 169 -3.30 14.18 0.60
C ALA A 169 -3.11 14.13 -0.93
N HIS A 170 -1.98 13.58 -1.39
CA HIS A 170 -1.76 13.29 -2.80
C HIS A 170 -2.13 11.84 -3.11
N LEU A 171 -3.16 11.67 -3.95
CA LEU A 171 -3.62 10.35 -4.37
C LEU A 171 -2.68 9.76 -5.43
N VAL A 172 -2.28 8.51 -5.24
CA VAL A 172 -1.46 7.74 -6.19
C VAL A 172 -2.16 6.43 -6.50
N ARG A 173 -2.22 6.05 -7.78
CA ARG A 173 -2.74 4.74 -8.19
C ARG A 173 -1.59 3.75 -8.36
N TYR A 174 -1.77 2.55 -7.82
CA TYR A 174 -0.83 1.44 -7.97
C TYR A 174 -0.55 1.13 -9.44
N GLU A 175 -1.57 1.19 -10.28
CA GLU A 175 -1.50 0.89 -11.71
C GLU A 175 -0.61 1.89 -12.46
N ASP A 176 -0.59 3.16 -12.04
CA ASP A 176 0.31 4.17 -12.62
C ASP A 176 1.78 3.85 -12.28
N ILE A 177 2.06 3.47 -11.03
CA ILE A 177 3.41 3.04 -10.62
C ILE A 177 3.84 1.86 -11.49
N ILE A 178 2.98 0.85 -11.65
CA ILE A 178 3.29 -0.35 -12.43
C ILE A 178 3.47 -0.03 -13.92
N LEU A 179 2.66 0.87 -14.48
CA LEU A 179 2.81 1.33 -15.85
C LEU A 179 4.19 1.96 -16.07
N HIS A 180 4.61 2.86 -15.18
CA HIS A 180 5.90 3.55 -15.33
C HIS A 180 7.10 2.65 -14.99
N LEU A 181 6.96 1.69 -14.08
CA LEU A 181 7.98 0.65 -13.84
C LEU A 181 8.24 -0.22 -15.07
N LYS A 182 7.22 -0.50 -15.89
CA LYS A 182 7.38 -1.27 -17.13
C LYS A 182 7.99 -0.46 -18.27
N ASN A 183 8.06 0.87 -18.13
CA ASN A 183 8.44 1.80 -19.19
C ASN A 183 9.51 2.80 -18.69
N MET A 184 10.45 2.34 -17.87
CA MET A 184 11.41 3.19 -17.14
C MET A 184 12.29 4.05 -18.05
N ASP A 185 12.61 3.60 -19.26
CA ASP A 185 13.44 4.34 -20.22
C ASP A 185 12.68 5.47 -20.96
N THR A 186 11.45 5.77 -20.56
CA THR A 186 10.63 6.79 -21.22
C THR A 186 10.68 8.14 -20.48
N PRO A 187 10.58 9.28 -21.22
CA PRO A 187 10.41 10.59 -20.59
C PRO A 187 9.20 10.65 -19.65
N ALA A 188 8.12 9.93 -19.99
CA ALA A 188 6.91 9.85 -19.17
C ALA A 188 7.16 9.19 -17.81
N ALA A 189 7.97 8.13 -17.75
CA ALA A 189 8.35 7.51 -16.47
C ALA A 189 9.21 8.45 -15.62
N LYS A 190 10.19 9.14 -16.23
CA LYS A 190 10.99 10.15 -15.54
C LYS A 190 10.11 11.25 -14.94
N GLU A 191 9.17 11.79 -15.72
CA GLU A 191 8.25 12.84 -15.26
C GLU A 191 7.34 12.36 -14.14
N TYR A 192 6.80 11.14 -14.26
CA TYR A 192 5.97 10.53 -13.22
C TYR A 192 6.71 10.40 -11.89
N PHE A 193 7.92 9.82 -11.90
CA PHE A 193 8.68 9.62 -10.67
C PHE A 193 9.26 10.92 -10.11
N SER A 194 9.62 11.86 -10.98
CA SER A 194 9.99 13.23 -10.59
C SER A 194 8.83 13.91 -9.84
N THR A 195 7.61 13.80 -10.37
CA THR A 195 6.41 14.36 -9.73
C THR A 195 6.08 13.68 -8.41
N LEU A 196 6.11 12.33 -8.39
CA LEU A 196 5.80 11.53 -7.20
C LEU A 196 6.76 11.81 -6.04
N LEU A 197 8.07 11.80 -6.31
CA LEU A 197 9.10 12.09 -5.31
C LEU A 197 9.12 13.59 -4.95
N GLY A 198 8.91 14.46 -5.93
CA GLY A 198 8.84 15.91 -5.74
C GLY A 198 7.72 16.33 -4.79
N TYR A 199 6.58 15.63 -4.80
CA TYR A 199 5.52 15.84 -3.82
C TYR A 199 5.99 15.64 -2.36
N ALA A 200 6.89 14.67 -2.15
CA ALA A 200 7.52 14.41 -0.87
C ALA A 200 8.73 15.32 -0.57
N GLY A 201 9.06 16.25 -1.47
CA GLY A 201 10.23 17.12 -1.34
C GLY A 201 11.55 16.42 -1.69
N ILE A 202 11.49 15.31 -2.42
CA ILE A 202 12.66 14.52 -2.83
C ILE A 202 12.96 14.82 -4.30
N SER A 203 14.17 15.31 -4.57
CA SER A 203 14.64 15.52 -5.94
C SER A 203 15.00 14.19 -6.62
N LEU A 204 14.77 14.09 -7.94
CA LEU A 204 15.12 12.91 -8.72
C LEU A 204 16.61 12.97 -9.13
N PRO A 205 17.51 12.11 -8.59
CA PRO A 205 18.93 12.09 -8.95
C PRO A 205 19.15 11.47 -10.34
N GLU A 206 20.37 11.57 -10.89
CA GLU A 206 20.70 10.97 -12.20
C GLU A 206 20.55 9.44 -12.21
N ASN A 207 20.95 8.77 -11.11
CA ASN A 207 20.86 7.31 -10.96
C ASN A 207 19.48 6.82 -10.50
N TRP A 208 18.40 7.57 -10.76
CA TRP A 208 17.07 7.25 -10.27
C TRP A 208 16.54 5.91 -10.77
N ILE A 209 16.83 5.51 -12.01
CA ILE A 209 16.39 4.24 -12.62
C ILE A 209 16.80 3.06 -11.73
N GLU A 210 18.09 2.99 -11.40
CA GLU A 210 18.66 1.92 -10.58
C GLU A 210 18.03 1.87 -9.18
N ARG A 211 17.80 3.04 -8.57
CA ARG A 211 17.14 3.14 -7.25
C ARG A 211 15.70 2.63 -7.30
N ILE A 212 14.96 3.00 -8.33
CA ILE A 212 13.57 2.56 -8.50
C ILE A 212 13.51 1.05 -8.72
N GLU A 213 14.37 0.51 -9.60
CA GLU A 213 14.49 -0.94 -9.82
C GLU A 213 14.79 -1.69 -8.52
N THR A 214 15.77 -1.20 -7.76
CA THR A 214 16.17 -1.80 -6.49
C THR A 214 15.02 -1.80 -5.47
N GLY A 215 14.31 -0.68 -5.36
CA GLY A 215 13.15 -0.57 -4.46
C GLY A 215 11.93 -1.35 -4.96
N ALA A 216 11.76 -1.50 -6.28
CA ALA A 216 10.64 -2.20 -6.90
C ALA A 216 10.86 -3.71 -7.00
N ASP A 217 12.07 -4.21 -6.72
CA ASP A 217 12.39 -5.63 -6.74
C ASP A 217 11.43 -6.42 -5.83
N ARG A 218 10.69 -7.34 -6.44
CA ARG A 218 9.70 -8.18 -5.77
C ARG A 218 10.34 -9.10 -4.74
N SER A 219 11.62 -9.44 -4.89
CA SER A 219 12.38 -10.24 -3.92
C SER A 219 12.48 -9.55 -2.55
N GLN A 220 12.38 -8.22 -2.53
CA GLN A 220 12.43 -7.36 -1.35
C GLN A 220 11.05 -7.11 -0.71
N SER A 221 9.99 -7.71 -1.25
CA SER A 221 8.63 -7.53 -0.74
C SER A 221 8.05 -8.83 -0.22
N SER A 222 8.00 -8.97 1.11
CA SER A 222 7.44 -10.16 1.80
C SER A 222 5.97 -10.45 1.49
N THR A 223 5.24 -9.51 0.91
CA THR A 223 3.81 -9.67 0.58
C THR A 223 3.53 -9.58 -0.92
N SER A 224 4.56 -9.62 -1.76
CA SER A 224 4.36 -9.77 -3.21
C SER A 224 3.68 -11.12 -3.48
N ARG A 225 2.91 -11.20 -4.58
CA ARG A 225 2.16 -12.42 -4.92
C ARG A 225 3.05 -13.68 -4.94
N GLU A 226 4.27 -13.52 -5.44
CA GLU A 226 5.27 -14.58 -5.60
C GLU A 226 5.87 -15.05 -4.26
N ASN A 227 5.79 -14.22 -3.22
CA ASN A 227 6.34 -14.51 -1.90
C ASN A 227 5.29 -14.98 -0.88
N LEU A 228 4.04 -15.16 -1.31
CA LEU A 228 2.98 -15.73 -0.47
C LEU A 228 3.04 -17.27 -0.51
N ASN A 229 3.08 -17.87 0.68
CA ASN A 229 3.02 -19.32 0.83
C ASN A 229 1.57 -19.78 0.96
N TYR A 230 1.23 -20.91 0.33
CA TYR A 230 -0.10 -21.51 0.37
C TYR A 230 -0.01 -22.99 0.73
N LYS A 231 -0.62 -23.39 1.85
CA LYS A 231 -0.82 -24.82 2.20
C LYS A 231 -1.83 -25.51 1.29
N SER A 232 -2.83 -24.79 0.81
CA SER A 232 -3.89 -25.30 -0.07
C SER A 232 -3.78 -24.68 -1.46
N LYS A 233 -3.94 -25.50 -2.51
CA LYS A 233 -4.02 -25.01 -3.89
C LYS A 233 -5.45 -24.55 -4.18
N ILE A 234 -5.82 -23.38 -3.67
CA ILE A 234 -7.03 -22.69 -4.11
C ILE A 234 -6.66 -21.86 -5.34
N ASP A 235 -7.32 -22.13 -6.47
CA ASP A 235 -7.10 -21.39 -7.70
C ASP A 235 -7.84 -20.05 -7.63
N ILE A 236 -7.08 -18.96 -7.51
CA ILE A 236 -7.62 -17.60 -7.49
C ILE A 236 -7.50 -17.05 -8.91
N PRO A 237 -8.60 -16.62 -9.54
CA PRO A 237 -8.58 -16.22 -10.94
C PRO A 237 -7.66 -15.00 -11.16
N ALA A 238 -7.23 -14.84 -12.41
CA ALA A 238 -6.41 -13.70 -12.82
C ALA A 238 -7.19 -12.38 -12.73
N GLU A 239 -8.48 -12.43 -13.02
CA GLU A 239 -9.43 -11.32 -13.00
C GLU A 239 -10.74 -11.72 -12.30
N LEU A 240 -11.52 -10.75 -11.85
CA LEU A 240 -12.87 -11.01 -11.34
C LEU A 240 -13.83 -11.37 -12.48
N SER A 241 -14.80 -12.25 -12.23
CA SER A 241 -15.90 -12.45 -13.17
C SER A 241 -16.77 -11.19 -13.27
N GLU A 242 -17.54 -11.09 -14.36
CA GLU A 242 -18.49 -9.99 -14.56
C GLU A 242 -19.52 -9.87 -13.42
N MET A 243 -19.91 -10.99 -12.79
CA MET A 243 -20.79 -10.93 -11.62
C MET A 243 -20.11 -10.30 -10.42
N GLN A 244 -18.86 -10.66 -10.11
CA GLN A 244 -18.13 -10.06 -8.99
C GLN A 244 -17.80 -8.59 -9.23
N LYS A 245 -17.53 -8.19 -10.49
CA LYS A 245 -17.41 -6.76 -10.85
C LYS A 245 -18.70 -5.98 -10.55
N LYS A 246 -19.86 -6.52 -10.95
CA LYS A 246 -21.17 -5.93 -10.59
C LYS A 246 -21.41 -5.87 -9.08
N LEU A 247 -20.97 -6.90 -8.34
CA LEU A 247 -21.08 -6.90 -6.87
C LEU A 247 -20.17 -5.86 -6.22
N VAL A 248 -18.97 -5.62 -6.76
CA VAL A 248 -18.09 -4.52 -6.35
C VAL A 248 -18.79 -3.18 -6.57
N ASP A 249 -19.36 -2.95 -7.76
CA ASP A 249 -20.06 -1.71 -8.09
C ASP A 249 -21.33 -1.50 -7.24
N TYR A 250 -22.02 -2.59 -6.88
CA TYR A 250 -23.15 -2.55 -5.96
C TYR A 250 -22.71 -2.22 -4.52
N ALA A 251 -21.62 -2.84 -4.05
CA ALA A 251 -21.13 -2.68 -2.68
C ALA A 251 -20.46 -1.32 -2.44
N ALA A 252 -19.82 -0.75 -3.46
CA ALA A 252 -19.16 0.56 -3.38
C ALA A 252 -19.47 1.41 -4.63
N PRO A 253 -20.71 1.92 -4.77
CA PRO A 253 -21.14 2.64 -5.96
C PRO A 253 -20.25 3.86 -6.27
N GLY A 254 -19.79 3.94 -7.51
CA GLY A 254 -18.97 5.06 -8.00
C GLY A 254 -17.52 5.08 -7.49
N LEU A 255 -17.09 4.13 -6.66
CA LEU A 255 -15.75 4.11 -6.08
C LEU A 255 -14.64 4.11 -7.15
N ARG A 256 -14.77 3.26 -8.18
CA ARG A 256 -13.79 3.18 -9.28
C ARG A 256 -13.62 4.53 -9.97
N GLY A 257 -14.73 5.16 -10.37
CA GLY A 257 -14.72 6.48 -11.01
C GLY A 257 -14.15 7.57 -10.10
N LEU A 258 -14.48 7.55 -8.81
CA LEU A 258 -13.96 8.52 -7.83
C LEU A 258 -12.44 8.41 -7.66
N LEU A 259 -11.88 7.22 -7.79
CA LEU A 259 -10.42 6.97 -7.75
C LEU A 259 -9.73 7.13 -9.12
N GLY A 260 -10.48 7.54 -10.15
CA GLY A 260 -9.96 7.76 -11.50
C GLY A 260 -9.80 6.51 -12.36
N TYR A 261 -10.49 5.40 -12.03
CA TYR A 261 -10.57 4.21 -12.86
C TYR A 261 -11.79 4.26 -13.79
N SER A 262 -11.62 3.71 -15.00
CA SER A 262 -12.66 3.50 -16.02
C SER A 262 -13.08 2.05 -16.13
#